data_AF-A0A7S3DPI1-F1
#
_entry.id   AF-A0A7S3DPI1-F1
#
_cell.length_a   1.000
_cell.length_b   1.000
_cell.length_c   1.000
_cell.angle_alpha   90.00
_cell.angle_beta   90.00
_cell.angle_gamma   90.00
#
_symmetry.space_group_name_H-M   'P 1'
#
loop_
_entity.id
_entity.type
_entity.pdbx_description
1 polymer ?
#
loop_
_entity_poly.entity_id
_entity_poly.type
_entity_poly.pdbx_seq_one_letter_code
_entity_poly.pdbx_strand_id
1 'polypeptide(L)'
;MASGNDDSQLYQDLQGFLMSDRVDVRKAATEAILQIQHQEVHRHKLFEFDNGLLLQALIRNASYDEESTSSPLEAASIPANALQALVYLSSHGTTANQCIDVLLDSNMIARALEIVLSPVPSAKVTAPLQELWRSKVNYAMALIANLTRMEQGAVDMVGRTLPEEAVSSADLSADA
;
A
#
# COMPACT_ATOMS: atom_id res chain seq x y z
N MET A 1 25.61 -12.10 22.16
CA MET A 1 24.61 -12.81 21.33
C MET A 1 23.24 -12.75 22.04
N ALA A 2 22.61 -11.57 22.06
CA ALA A 2 21.33 -11.34 22.76
C ALA A 2 20.32 -10.51 21.94
N SER A 3 20.59 -10.21 20.66
CA SER A 3 19.75 -9.32 19.85
C SER A 3 18.59 -10.01 19.12
N GLY A 4 18.61 -11.34 18.98
CA GLY A 4 17.58 -12.05 18.19
C GLY A 4 16.19 -12.10 18.83
N ASN A 5 16.13 -12.07 20.17
CA ASN A 5 14.87 -12.15 20.92
C ASN A 5 14.18 -10.77 21.01
N ASP A 6 14.97 -9.71 21.08
CA ASP A 6 14.52 -8.31 21.19
C ASP A 6 13.85 -7.85 19.88
N ASP A 7 14.49 -8.15 18.74
CA ASP A 7 13.94 -7.83 17.43
C ASP A 7 12.61 -8.54 17.16
N SER A 8 12.47 -9.81 17.54
CA SER A 8 11.24 -10.58 17.29
C SER A 8 10.06 -10.01 18.10
N GLN A 9 10.31 -9.61 19.34
CA GLN A 9 9.31 -8.94 20.17
C GLN A 9 8.91 -7.58 19.57
N LEU A 10 9.87 -6.81 19.05
CA LEU A 10 9.60 -5.53 18.39
C LEU A 10 8.59 -5.66 17.24
N TYR A 11 8.78 -6.64 16.34
CA TYR A 11 7.85 -6.84 15.21
C TYR A 11 6.49 -7.39 15.65
N GLN A 12 6.47 -8.23 16.69
CA GLN A 12 5.22 -8.72 17.28
C GLN A 12 4.40 -7.56 17.87
N ASP A 13 5.06 -6.68 18.61
CA ASP A 13 4.43 -5.49 19.19
C ASP A 13 3.95 -4.56 18.07
N LEU A 14 4.77 -4.34 17.05
CA LEU A 14 4.43 -3.50 15.89
C LEU A 14 3.21 -4.03 15.14
N GLN A 15 3.12 -5.35 14.92
CA GLN A 15 1.94 -6.00 14.36
C GLN A 15 0.70 -5.75 15.23
N GLY A 16 0.83 -5.93 16.55
CA GLY A 16 -0.25 -5.64 17.50
C GLY A 16 -0.72 -4.18 17.43
N PHE A 17 0.21 -3.23 17.31
CA PHE A 17 -0.09 -1.81 17.20
C PHE A 17 -0.77 -1.44 15.88
N LEU A 18 -0.34 -2.01 14.74
CA LEU A 18 -0.99 -1.83 13.44
C LEU A 18 -2.43 -2.35 13.42
N MET A 19 -2.72 -3.36 14.25
CA MET A 19 -4.03 -3.98 14.35
C MET A 19 -4.92 -3.38 15.45
N SER A 20 -4.38 -2.48 16.27
CA SER A 20 -5.08 -1.83 17.38
C SER A 20 -6.35 -1.12 16.93
N ASP A 21 -7.38 -1.06 17.76
CA ASP A 21 -8.59 -0.27 17.50
C ASP A 21 -8.33 1.24 17.61
N ARG A 22 -7.27 1.62 18.31
CA ARG A 22 -6.86 3.00 18.54
C ARG A 22 -6.17 3.62 17.31
N VAL A 23 -6.75 4.68 16.77
CA VAL A 23 -6.26 5.40 15.58
C VAL A 23 -4.85 5.96 15.81
N ASP A 24 -4.61 6.57 16.98
CA ASP A 24 -3.32 7.14 17.35
C ASP A 24 -2.21 6.08 17.44
N VAL A 25 -2.55 4.89 17.96
CA VAL A 25 -1.63 3.75 18.01
C VAL A 25 -1.30 3.24 16.61
N ARG A 26 -2.31 3.06 15.73
CA ARG A 26 -2.08 2.65 14.34
C ARG A 26 -1.24 3.67 13.58
N LYS A 27 -1.51 4.96 13.77
CA LYS A 27 -0.71 6.04 13.19
C LYS A 27 0.75 5.91 13.60
N ALA A 28 1.03 5.88 14.91
CA ALA A 28 2.40 5.76 15.42
C ALA A 28 3.10 4.48 14.89
N ALA A 29 2.37 3.38 14.77
CA ALA A 29 2.91 2.14 14.21
C ALA A 29 3.26 2.26 12.71
N THR A 30 2.38 2.86 11.90
CA THR A 30 2.68 3.09 10.47
C THR A 30 3.85 4.06 10.28
N GLU A 31 3.98 5.09 11.12
CA GLU A 31 5.13 6.00 11.11
C GLU A 31 6.43 5.28 11.49
N ALA A 32 6.38 4.41 12.50
CA ALA A 32 7.53 3.62 12.93
C ALA A 32 8.05 2.71 11.79
N ILE A 33 7.14 2.09 11.01
CA ILE A 33 7.52 1.29 9.84
C ILE A 33 8.31 2.11 8.83
N LEU A 34 7.88 3.34 8.54
CA LEU A 34 8.59 4.21 7.62
C LEU A 34 10.01 4.55 8.08
N GLN A 35 10.27 4.59 9.39
CA GLN A 35 11.60 4.84 9.93
C GLN A 35 12.53 3.63 9.82
N ILE A 36 12.00 2.41 9.99
CA ILE A 36 12.82 1.19 10.00
C ILE A 36 12.99 0.55 8.62
N GLN A 37 12.09 0.81 7.66
CA GLN A 37 12.12 0.16 6.33
C GLN A 37 13.41 0.43 5.53
N HIS A 38 14.06 1.58 5.76
CA HIS A 38 15.29 1.96 5.07
C HIS A 38 16.50 1.13 5.50
N GLN A 39 16.39 0.37 6.58
CA GLN A 39 17.45 -0.49 7.08
C GLN A 39 17.28 -1.91 6.52
N GLU A 40 18.26 -2.36 5.74
CA GLU A 40 18.20 -3.63 5.00
C GLU A 40 17.93 -4.86 5.90
N VAL A 41 18.47 -4.86 7.12
CA VAL A 41 18.26 -5.92 8.13
C VAL A 41 16.79 -5.99 8.54
N HIS A 42 16.12 -4.84 8.67
CA HIS A 42 14.73 -4.75 9.08
C HIS A 42 13.77 -5.05 7.92
N ARG A 43 14.16 -4.78 6.67
CA ARG A 43 13.35 -5.06 5.47
C ARG A 43 12.95 -6.53 5.33
N HIS A 44 13.90 -7.44 5.49
CA HIS A 44 13.63 -8.89 5.39
C HIS A 44 12.68 -9.32 6.51
N LYS A 45 12.90 -8.82 7.72
CA LYS A 45 12.03 -9.11 8.87
C LYS A 45 10.62 -8.52 8.69
N LEU A 46 10.47 -7.33 8.13
CA LEU A 46 9.15 -6.75 7.84
C LEU A 46 8.32 -7.62 6.88
N PHE A 47 8.98 -8.36 5.99
CA PHE A 47 8.32 -9.27 5.07
C PHE A 47 8.13 -10.68 5.65
N GLU A 48 9.19 -11.27 6.21
CA GLU A 48 9.22 -12.68 6.66
C GLU A 48 8.62 -12.87 8.05
N PHE A 49 8.45 -11.80 8.84
CA PHE A 49 7.91 -11.92 10.19
C PHE A 49 6.48 -12.48 10.16
N ASP A 50 6.31 -13.57 10.90
CA ASP A 50 5.03 -14.26 11.09
C ASP A 50 4.29 -14.53 9.76
N ASN A 51 5.01 -15.06 8.77
CA ASN A 51 4.49 -15.40 7.43
C ASN A 51 3.82 -14.22 6.70
N GLY A 52 4.34 -13.00 6.86
CA GLY A 52 3.81 -11.82 6.18
C GLY A 52 2.60 -11.19 6.86
N LEU A 53 2.30 -11.55 8.11
CA LEU A 53 1.19 -10.94 8.85
C LEU A 53 1.35 -9.42 9.07
N LEU A 54 2.59 -8.95 9.16
CA LEU A 54 2.86 -7.51 9.22
C LEU A 54 2.52 -6.81 7.89
N LEU A 55 2.81 -7.46 6.76
CA LEU A 55 2.40 -6.99 5.44
C LEU A 55 0.87 -6.95 5.31
N GLN A 56 0.16 -7.97 5.82
CA GLN A 56 -1.31 -7.99 5.88
C GLN A 56 -1.88 -6.85 6.73
N ALA A 57 -1.25 -6.52 7.86
CA ALA A 57 -1.64 -5.39 8.68
C ALA A 57 -1.43 -4.04 7.97
N LEU A 58 -0.37 -3.91 7.16
CA LEU A 58 -0.15 -2.73 6.30
C LEU A 58 -1.21 -2.63 5.20
N ILE A 59 -1.55 -3.74 4.54
CA ILE A 59 -2.60 -3.81 3.50
C ILE A 59 -3.95 -3.35 4.05
N ARG A 60 -4.30 -3.82 5.26
CA ARG A 60 -5.51 -3.37 5.97
C ARG A 60 -5.49 -1.86 6.21
N ASN A 61 -4.36 -1.33 6.69
CA ASN A 61 -4.22 0.10 7.00
C ASN A 61 -4.19 1.00 5.76
N ALA A 62 -3.65 0.52 4.63
CA ALA A 62 -3.74 1.19 3.33
C ALA A 62 -5.20 1.34 2.87
N SER A 63 -6.08 0.45 3.34
CA SER A 63 -7.51 0.46 3.04
C SER A 63 -8.35 1.21 4.07
N TYR A 64 -7.74 1.77 5.11
CA TYR A 64 -8.46 2.42 6.21
C TYR A 64 -9.29 3.61 5.72
N ASP A 65 -10.56 3.66 6.17
CA ASP A 65 -11.49 4.74 5.84
C ASP A 65 -11.47 5.83 6.94
N GLU A 66 -11.37 7.08 6.50
CA GLU A 66 -11.08 8.25 7.32
C GLU A 66 -12.35 8.85 7.97
N GLU A 67 -13.53 8.54 7.41
CA GLU A 67 -14.78 9.29 7.63
C GLU A 67 -15.38 9.20 9.05
N SER A 68 -14.97 8.24 9.88
CA SER A 68 -15.60 7.97 11.18
C SER A 68 -14.86 8.53 12.40
N THR A 69 -13.76 9.26 12.21
CA THR A 69 -12.86 9.62 13.32
C THR A 69 -12.98 11.08 13.77
N SER A 70 -12.77 11.31 15.06
CA SER A 70 -12.75 12.65 15.66
C SER A 70 -11.58 13.53 15.21
N SER A 71 -10.59 12.94 14.52
CA SER A 71 -9.36 13.59 14.05
C SER A 71 -9.06 13.16 12.60
N PRO A 72 -9.67 13.81 11.59
CA PRO A 72 -9.53 13.42 10.19
C PRO A 72 -8.09 13.42 9.70
N LEU A 73 -7.26 14.34 10.21
CA LEU A 73 -5.86 14.44 9.81
C LEU A 73 -5.03 13.25 10.28
N GLU A 74 -5.26 12.77 11.51
CA GLU A 74 -4.55 11.60 12.02
C GLU A 74 -5.00 10.34 11.30
N ALA A 75 -6.29 10.20 11.05
CA ALA A 75 -6.84 9.09 10.29
C ALA A 75 -6.32 9.05 8.84
N ALA A 76 -6.22 10.20 8.17
CA ALA A 76 -5.73 10.31 6.79
C ALA A 76 -4.24 9.96 6.64
N SER A 77 -3.44 10.14 7.69
CA SER A 77 -2.01 9.79 7.67
C SER A 77 -1.76 8.28 7.66
N ILE A 78 -2.65 7.47 8.25
CA ILE A 78 -2.51 6.01 8.32
C ILE A 78 -2.43 5.36 6.93
N PRO A 79 -3.41 5.55 6.03
CA PRO A 79 -3.36 4.92 4.71
C PRO A 79 -2.21 5.48 3.86
N ALA A 80 -1.88 6.76 4.00
CA ALA A 80 -0.73 7.35 3.29
C ALA A 80 0.59 6.70 3.70
N ASN A 81 0.84 6.55 5.01
CA ASN A 81 2.04 5.90 5.54
C ASN A 81 2.10 4.42 5.15
N ALA A 82 0.96 3.71 5.26
CA ALA A 82 0.89 2.31 4.90
C ALA A 82 1.19 2.10 3.40
N LEU A 83 0.59 2.89 2.50
CA LEU A 83 0.88 2.83 1.07
C LEU A 83 2.34 3.14 0.76
N GLN A 84 2.92 4.17 1.40
CA GLN A 84 4.33 4.48 1.23
C GLN A 84 5.22 3.29 1.62
N ALA A 85 4.92 2.61 2.73
CA ALA A 85 5.64 1.42 3.14
C ALA A 85 5.50 0.28 2.15
N LEU A 86 4.28 0.00 1.67
CA LEU A 86 4.01 -1.03 0.67
C LEU A 86 4.72 -0.75 -0.66
N VAL A 87 4.74 0.51 -1.12
CA VAL A 87 5.50 0.91 -2.31
C VAL A 87 6.98 0.62 -2.10
N TYR A 88 7.54 1.00 -0.94
CA TYR A 88 8.95 0.77 -0.66
C TYR A 88 9.31 -0.72 -0.66
N LEU A 89 8.54 -1.54 0.06
CA LEU A 89 8.72 -2.99 0.16
C LEU A 89 8.53 -3.70 -1.19
N SER A 90 7.61 -3.23 -2.03
CA SER A 90 7.38 -3.80 -3.36
C SER A 90 8.38 -3.29 -4.40
N SER A 91 9.03 -2.14 -4.21
CA SER A 91 10.03 -1.62 -5.16
C SER A 91 11.47 -2.10 -4.92
N HIS A 92 11.83 -2.52 -3.70
CA HIS A 92 13.24 -2.72 -3.33
C HIS A 92 13.51 -4.06 -2.66
N GLY A 93 14.70 -4.60 -2.92
CA GLY A 93 15.22 -5.79 -2.26
C GLY A 93 14.82 -7.10 -2.92
N THR A 94 15.30 -8.19 -2.35
CA THR A 94 15.10 -9.57 -2.81
C THR A 94 13.68 -10.08 -2.60
N THR A 95 12.95 -9.52 -1.64
CA THR A 95 11.56 -9.87 -1.31
C THR A 95 10.51 -9.06 -2.09
N ALA A 96 10.93 -8.17 -2.99
CA ALA A 96 10.04 -7.27 -3.72
C ALA A 96 8.95 -8.01 -4.52
N ASN A 97 9.32 -9.07 -5.24
CA ASN A 97 8.36 -9.85 -6.03
C ASN A 97 7.41 -10.65 -5.13
N GLN A 98 7.91 -11.22 -4.03
CA GLN A 98 7.07 -11.93 -3.06
C GLN A 98 6.08 -10.99 -2.38
N CYS A 99 6.49 -9.73 -2.13
CA CYS A 99 5.60 -8.66 -1.67
C CYS A 99 4.51 -8.37 -2.70
N ILE A 100 4.86 -8.29 -3.98
CA ILE A 100 3.87 -8.11 -5.05
C ILE A 100 2.88 -9.28 -5.07
N ASP A 101 3.34 -10.53 -4.98
CA ASP A 101 2.46 -11.70 -4.98
C ASP A 101 1.42 -11.62 -3.85
N VAL A 102 1.85 -11.31 -2.62
CA VAL A 102 0.93 -11.15 -1.48
C VAL A 102 -0.05 -9.99 -1.68
N LEU A 103 0.39 -8.88 -2.31
CA LEU A 103 -0.47 -7.74 -2.60
C LEU A 103 -1.52 -8.07 -3.67
N LEU A 104 -1.15 -8.84 -4.70
CA LEU A 104 -2.07 -9.32 -5.73
C LEU A 104 -3.11 -10.26 -5.13
N ASP A 105 -2.69 -11.23 -4.30
CA ASP A 105 -3.59 -12.15 -3.58
C ASP A 105 -4.57 -11.41 -2.66
N SER A 106 -4.21 -10.19 -2.23
CA SER A 106 -5.04 -9.34 -1.37
C SER A 106 -5.90 -8.34 -2.14
N ASN A 107 -6.04 -8.49 -3.46
CA ASN A 107 -6.82 -7.60 -4.35
C ASN A 107 -6.39 -6.12 -4.28
N MET A 108 -5.09 -5.86 -4.09
CA MET A 108 -4.57 -4.51 -3.92
C MET A 108 -4.74 -3.63 -5.17
N ILE A 109 -4.81 -4.21 -6.37
CA ILE A 109 -5.05 -3.45 -7.61
C ILE A 109 -6.39 -2.72 -7.55
N ALA A 110 -7.48 -3.44 -7.22
CA ALA A 110 -8.80 -2.83 -7.12
C ALA A 110 -8.81 -1.71 -6.08
N ARG A 111 -8.22 -1.96 -4.90
CA ARG A 111 -8.16 -0.97 -3.84
C ARG A 111 -7.33 0.26 -4.21
N ALA A 112 -6.18 0.07 -4.86
CA ALA A 112 -5.36 1.18 -5.32
C ALA A 112 -6.09 2.00 -6.39
N LEU A 113 -6.84 1.36 -7.29
CA LEU A 113 -7.68 2.05 -8.28
C LEU A 113 -8.77 2.89 -7.62
N GLU A 114 -9.47 2.37 -6.60
CA GLU A 114 -10.45 3.14 -5.83
C GLU A 114 -9.82 4.40 -5.21
N ILE A 115 -8.60 4.29 -4.69
CA ILE A 115 -7.86 5.41 -4.11
C ILE A 115 -7.50 6.44 -5.18
N VAL A 116 -6.97 6.00 -6.32
CA VAL A 116 -6.58 6.87 -7.44
C VAL A 116 -7.77 7.61 -8.02
N LEU A 117 -8.92 6.94 -8.12
CA LEU A 117 -10.16 7.51 -8.63
C LEU A 117 -10.97 8.26 -7.55
N SER A 118 -10.48 8.31 -6.31
CA SER A 118 -11.16 9.00 -5.24
C SER A 118 -11.29 10.51 -5.55
N PRO A 119 -12.43 11.13 -5.20
CA PRO A 119 -12.65 12.53 -5.50
C PRO A 119 -11.66 13.41 -4.75
N VAL A 120 -11.21 14.47 -5.41
CA VAL A 120 -10.40 15.51 -4.76
C VAL A 120 -11.20 16.08 -3.59
N PRO A 121 -10.63 16.16 -2.37
CA PRO A 121 -11.28 16.78 -1.23
C PRO A 121 -11.72 18.21 -1.58
N SER A 122 -12.91 18.61 -1.11
CA SER A 122 -13.47 19.95 -1.37
C SER A 122 -12.46 21.06 -1.06
N ALA A 123 -12.47 22.17 -1.82
CA ALA A 123 -11.62 23.33 -1.57
C ALA A 123 -11.80 23.97 -0.16
N LYS A 124 -12.83 23.56 0.58
CA LYS A 124 -13.07 23.94 1.99
C LYS A 124 -12.26 23.12 2.99
N VAL A 125 -11.61 22.05 2.56
CA VAL A 125 -10.75 21.19 3.37
C VAL A 125 -9.40 21.87 3.60
N THR A 126 -8.77 21.62 4.75
CA THR A 126 -7.48 22.22 5.10
C THR A 126 -6.37 21.76 4.14
N ALA A 127 -5.39 22.63 3.86
CA ALA A 127 -4.27 22.31 2.98
C ALA A 127 -3.52 20.99 3.33
N PRO A 128 -3.26 20.67 4.62
CA PRO A 128 -2.59 19.42 4.98
C PRO A 128 -3.36 18.16 4.59
N LEU A 129 -4.70 18.19 4.69
CA LEU A 129 -5.54 17.07 4.26
C LEU A 129 -5.52 16.89 2.74
N GLN A 130 -5.47 18.00 1.99
CA GLN A 130 -5.33 17.95 0.54
C GLN A 130 -3.97 17.38 0.11
N GLU A 131 -2.89 17.74 0.83
CA GLU A 131 -1.56 17.19 0.60
C GLU A 131 -1.50 15.68 0.90
N LEU A 132 -2.08 15.24 2.03
CA LEU A 132 -2.18 13.81 2.34
C LEU A 132 -2.98 13.04 1.30
N TRP A 133 -4.10 13.58 0.82
CA TRP A 133 -4.84 12.98 -0.28
C TRP A 133 -3.99 12.82 -1.54
N ARG A 134 -3.23 13.87 -1.94
CA ARG A 134 -2.32 13.80 -3.09
C ARG A 134 -1.24 12.73 -2.89
N SER A 135 -0.63 12.68 -1.71
CA SER A 135 0.37 11.66 -1.38
C SER A 135 -0.23 10.25 -1.46
N LYS A 136 -1.44 10.06 -0.93
CA LYS A 136 -2.18 8.79 -0.99
C LYS A 136 -2.40 8.33 -2.44
N VAL A 137 -2.88 9.22 -3.31
CA VAL A 137 -3.04 8.95 -4.75
C VAL A 137 -1.71 8.63 -5.42
N ASN A 138 -0.65 9.39 -5.14
CA ASN A 138 0.67 9.16 -5.73
C ASN A 138 1.25 7.81 -5.33
N TYR A 139 1.13 7.42 -4.05
CA TYR A 139 1.59 6.11 -3.60
C TYR A 139 0.73 4.97 -4.16
N ALA A 140 -0.59 5.14 -4.28
CA ALA A 140 -1.45 4.16 -4.94
C ALA A 140 -1.06 3.96 -6.43
N MET A 141 -0.78 5.05 -7.16
CA MET A 141 -0.26 4.98 -8.53
C MET A 141 1.08 4.25 -8.61
N ALA A 142 2.01 4.57 -7.71
CA ALA A 142 3.31 3.90 -7.66
C ALA A 142 3.15 2.40 -7.33
N LEU A 143 2.19 2.06 -6.46
CA LEU A 143 1.89 0.68 -6.12
C LEU A 143 1.32 -0.07 -7.32
N ILE A 144 0.38 0.50 -8.06
CA ILE A 144 -0.14 -0.09 -9.31
C ILE A 144 1.02 -0.35 -10.27
N ALA A 145 1.90 0.62 -10.50
CA ALA A 145 3.06 0.46 -11.36
C ALA A 145 3.98 -0.69 -10.91
N ASN A 146 4.15 -0.89 -9.60
CA ASN A 146 4.89 -2.04 -9.07
C ASN A 146 4.17 -3.38 -9.31
N LEU A 147 2.86 -3.42 -9.08
CA LEU A 147 2.03 -4.63 -9.21
C LEU A 147 1.96 -5.12 -10.67
N THR A 148 1.87 -4.19 -11.63
CA THR A 148 1.83 -4.52 -13.06
C THR A 148 3.17 -4.95 -13.66
N ARG A 149 4.26 -5.02 -12.86
CA ARG A 149 5.50 -5.67 -13.30
C ARG A 149 5.37 -7.19 -13.40
N MET A 150 4.42 -7.76 -12.65
CA MET A 150 4.06 -9.17 -12.73
C MET A 150 2.93 -9.33 -13.74
N GLU A 151 2.98 -10.41 -14.52
CA GLU A 151 1.96 -10.71 -15.55
C GLU A 151 0.55 -10.74 -14.95
N GLN A 152 0.39 -11.41 -13.80
CA GLN A 152 -0.88 -11.47 -13.09
C GLN A 152 -1.43 -10.07 -12.76
N GLY A 153 -0.57 -9.16 -12.29
CA GLY A 153 -0.99 -7.79 -11.99
C GLY A 153 -1.37 -6.97 -13.22
N ALA A 154 -0.70 -7.17 -14.35
CA ALA A 154 -1.11 -6.54 -15.61
C ALA A 154 -2.48 -7.09 -16.06
N VAL A 155 -2.68 -8.41 -15.99
CA VAL A 155 -3.95 -9.06 -16.34
C VAL A 155 -5.09 -8.59 -15.43
N ASP A 156 -4.85 -8.45 -14.12
CA ASP A 156 -5.87 -7.97 -13.17
C ASP A 156 -6.24 -6.50 -13.41
N MET A 157 -5.32 -5.69 -13.96
CA MET A 157 -5.57 -4.27 -14.23
C MET A 157 -6.32 -4.03 -15.56
N VAL A 158 -5.89 -4.68 -16.65
CA VAL A 158 -6.41 -4.40 -18.01
C VAL A 158 -7.15 -5.57 -18.65
N GLY A 159 -7.19 -6.73 -17.99
CA GLY A 159 -7.67 -7.97 -18.58
C GLY A 159 -6.61 -8.65 -19.44
N ARG A 160 -6.97 -9.81 -20.02
CA ARG A 160 -6.11 -10.53 -20.99
C ARG A 160 -6.13 -9.91 -22.38
N THR A 161 -7.16 -9.12 -22.66
CA THR A 161 -7.42 -8.48 -23.95
C THR A 161 -7.97 -7.10 -23.67
N LEU A 162 -7.51 -6.11 -24.43
CA LEU A 162 -8.09 -4.77 -24.36
C LEU A 162 -9.57 -4.82 -24.80
N PRO A 163 -10.46 -4.04 -24.18
CA PRO A 163 -11.80 -3.83 -24.69
C PRO A 163 -11.74 -3.30 -26.13
N GLU A 164 -12.71 -3.66 -26.97
CA GLU A 164 -12.77 -3.20 -28.36
C GLU A 164 -12.78 -1.66 -28.43
N GLU A 165 -13.37 -1.00 -27.44
CA GLU A 165 -13.44 0.46 -27.32
C GLU A 165 -12.08 1.12 -27.00
N ALA A 166 -11.11 0.33 -26.49
CA ALA A 166 -9.76 0.79 -26.21
C ALA A 166 -8.79 0.57 -27.38
N VAL A 167 -9.22 -0.10 -28.46
CA VAL A 167 -8.43 -0.33 -29.68
C VAL A 167 -8.83 0.72 -30.71
N SER A 168 -7.84 1.36 -31.35
CA SER A 168 -8.15 2.35 -32.38
C SER A 168 -8.81 1.68 -33.58
N SER A 169 -9.79 2.35 -34.19
CA SER A 169 -10.44 1.85 -35.42
C SER A 169 -9.47 1.64 -36.58
N ALA A 170 -8.32 2.33 -36.57
CA ALA A 170 -7.26 2.14 -37.55
C ALA A 170 -6.57 0.77 -37.37
N ASP A 171 -6.32 0.35 -36.12
CA ASP A 171 -5.65 -0.92 -35.83
C ASP A 171 -6.58 -2.12 -36.08
N LEU A 172 -7.89 -1.98 -35.90
CA LEU A 172 -8.89 -3.00 -36.23
C LEU A 172 -9.05 -3.24 -37.74
N SER A 173 -8.65 -2.27 -38.57
CA SER A 173 -8.78 -2.33 -40.03
C SER A 173 -7.56 -2.91 -40.76
N ALA A 174 -6.45 -3.13 -40.05
CA ALA A 174 -5.20 -3.62 -40.63
C ALA A 174 -5.13 -5.16 -40.79
N ASP A 175 -6.04 -5.89 -40.15
CA ASP A 175 -6.10 -7.37 -40.15
C ASP A 175 -7.33 -7.95 -40.89
N ALA A 176 -8.02 -7.14 -41.72
CA ALA A 176 -9.11 -7.57 -42.60
C ALA A 176 -8.69 -7.60 -44.07
#